data_AF-A0A7J7N044-F1
#
_entry.id   AF-A0A7J7N044-F1
#
_cell.length_a   1.000
_cell.length_b   1.000
_cell.length_c   1.000
_cell.angle_alpha   90.00
_cell.angle_beta   90.00
_cell.angle_gamma   90.00
#
_symmetry.space_group_name_H-M   'P 1'
#
loop_
_entity.id
_entity.type
_entity.pdbx_description
1 polymer ?
#
loop_
_entity_poly.entity_id
_entity_poly.type
_entity_poly.pdbx_seq_one_letter_code
_entity_poly.pdbx_strand_id
1 'polypeptide(L)'
;IVSFNTSFDINIYRHINTTPGEGLAFIIAPDLDILAQSYGQYLGLTNASTDGNWTNHLIAIELDTVKQKFDPDDNHMGLNINNIKSIKVVLWPNYLVYKPLRPFGS
;
A
#
# COMPACT_ATOMS: atom_id res chain seq x y z
N ILE A 1 17.52 16.47 9.17
CA ILE A 1 16.13 16.43 8.66
C ILE A 1 16.12 17.24 7.36
N VAL A 2 15.59 16.67 6.28
CA VAL A 2 15.44 17.33 4.98
C VAL A 2 13.97 17.44 4.63
N SER A 3 13.60 18.44 3.85
CA SER A 3 12.24 18.58 3.30
C SER A 3 12.21 18.04 1.88
N PHE A 4 11.18 17.28 1.54
CA PHE A 4 10.94 16.80 0.18
C PHE A 4 9.45 16.90 -0.15
N ASN A 5 9.15 16.92 -1.44
CA ASN A 5 7.80 16.78 -1.97
C ASN A 5 7.86 15.82 -3.16
N THR A 6 6.85 14.98 -3.31
CA THR A 6 6.72 14.06 -4.43
C THR A 6 5.27 14.06 -4.91
N SER A 7 5.08 13.83 -6.20
CA SER A 7 3.75 13.74 -6.80
C SER A 7 3.80 12.73 -7.93
N PHE A 8 2.80 11.86 -7.97
CA PHE A 8 2.68 10.79 -8.94
C PHE A 8 1.21 10.61 -9.31
N ASP A 9 0.96 10.26 -10.57
CA ASP A 9 -0.34 9.82 -11.04
C ASP A 9 -0.31 8.30 -11.20
N ILE A 10 -1.25 7.60 -10.57
CA ILE A 10 -1.33 6.15 -10.61
C ILE A 10 -2.73 5.75 -11.09
N ASN A 11 -2.78 4.74 -11.95
CA ASN A 11 -4.01 4.04 -12.29
C ASN A 11 -3.87 2.58 -11.87
N ILE A 12 -4.58 2.18 -10.81
CA ILE A 12 -4.65 0.79 -10.36
C ILE A 12 -5.86 0.16 -11.04
N TYR A 13 -5.60 -0.67 -12.05
CA TYR A 13 -6.64 -1.39 -12.78
C TYR A 13 -6.61 -2.88 -12.44
N ARG A 14 -7.80 -3.45 -12.27
CA ARG A 14 -8.00 -4.89 -12.10
C ARG A 14 -9.06 -5.38 -13.07
N HIS A 15 -8.81 -6.52 -13.70
CA HIS A 15 -9.82 -7.19 -14.52
C HIS A 15 -11.00 -7.66 -13.68
N ILE A 16 -12.22 -7.56 -14.25
CA ILE A 16 -13.44 -8.05 -13.62
C ILE A 16 -13.31 -9.56 -13.38
N ASN A 17 -13.83 -10.05 -12.25
CA ASN A 17 -13.83 -11.45 -11.82
C ASN A 17 -12.45 -12.07 -11.55
N THR A 18 -11.40 -11.28 -11.34
CA THR A 18 -10.12 -11.78 -10.79
C THR A 18 -10.06 -11.64 -9.26
N THR A 19 -9.11 -12.30 -8.62
CA THR A 19 -8.76 -12.01 -7.22
C THR A 19 -8.22 -10.58 -7.12
N PRO A 20 -8.72 -9.74 -6.20
CA PRO A 20 -8.08 -8.49 -5.84
C PRO A 20 -6.62 -8.71 -5.41
N GLY A 21 -5.74 -7.87 -5.92
CA GLY A 21 -4.34 -7.82 -5.51
C GLY A 21 -4.12 -6.56 -4.68
N GLU A 22 -3.07 -6.56 -3.88
CA GLU A 22 -3.15 -6.05 -2.51
C GLU A 22 -3.05 -4.52 -2.43
N GLY A 23 -2.14 -3.90 -3.18
CA GLY A 23 -1.99 -2.45 -3.17
C GLY A 23 -0.69 -1.95 -3.77
N LEU A 24 -0.34 -0.71 -3.45
CA LEU A 24 0.91 -0.05 -3.85
C LEU A 24 1.45 0.78 -2.68
N ALA A 25 2.77 0.88 -2.53
CA ALA A 25 3.38 1.74 -1.53
C ALA A 25 4.48 2.65 -2.12
N PHE A 26 4.54 3.89 -1.64
CA PHE A 26 5.70 4.76 -1.77
C PHE A 26 6.55 4.61 -0.52
N ILE A 27 7.83 4.26 -0.66
CA ILE A 27 8.69 3.84 0.44
C ILE A 27 9.93 4.74 0.54
N ILE A 28 10.31 5.08 1.77
CA ILE A 28 11.60 5.64 2.14
C ILE A 28 12.30 4.63 3.04
N ALA A 29 13.40 4.05 2.55
CA ALA A 29 14.18 3.02 3.24
C ALA A 29 15.68 3.23 2.95
N PRO A 30 16.59 2.72 3.80
CA PRO A 30 18.04 2.83 3.58
C PRO A 30 18.53 1.97 2.40
N ASP A 31 17.75 0.96 2.03
CA ASP A 31 18.06 0.03 0.95
C ASP A 31 16.78 -0.39 0.22
N LEU A 32 16.93 -0.86 -1.02
CA LEU A 32 15.86 -1.29 -1.91
C LEU A 32 15.76 -2.82 -2.04
N ASP A 33 16.52 -3.58 -1.25
CA ASP A 33 16.40 -5.04 -1.24
C ASP A 33 14.98 -5.44 -0.82
N ILE A 34 14.30 -6.12 -1.74
CA ILE A 34 12.97 -6.64 -1.48
C ILE A 34 13.10 -7.84 -0.56
N LEU A 35 12.46 -7.75 0.62
CA LEU A 35 12.45 -8.85 1.58
C LEU A 35 11.83 -10.10 0.97
N ALA A 36 12.45 -11.26 1.19
CA ALA A 36 11.83 -12.53 0.81
C ALA A 36 10.48 -12.70 1.53
N GLN A 37 9.50 -13.29 0.82
CA GLN A 37 8.17 -13.56 1.36
C GLN A 37 7.39 -12.31 1.83
N SER A 38 7.69 -11.15 1.22
CA SER A 38 7.01 -9.87 1.46
C SER A 38 5.85 -9.61 0.50
N TYR A 39 5.44 -10.59 -0.29
CA TYR A 39 4.30 -10.47 -1.21
C TYR A 39 2.96 -10.51 -0.46
N GLY A 40 1.88 -10.23 -1.18
CA GLY A 40 0.54 -10.32 -0.61
C GLY A 40 0.27 -9.15 0.33
N GLN A 41 -0.38 -9.47 1.45
CA GLN A 41 -0.69 -8.54 2.54
C GLN A 41 0.47 -7.67 3.03
N TYR A 42 1.73 -8.04 2.78
CA TYR A 42 2.89 -7.28 3.27
C TYR A 42 3.36 -6.16 2.32
N LEU A 43 2.78 -6.04 1.12
CA LEU A 43 3.06 -4.96 0.15
C LEU A 43 4.56 -4.74 -0.20
N GLY A 44 5.42 -5.73 0.02
CA GLY A 44 6.86 -5.60 -0.13
C GLY A 44 7.56 -4.89 1.04
N LEU A 45 6.83 -4.44 2.06
CA LEU A 45 7.33 -3.65 3.18
C LEU A 45 8.02 -4.51 4.24
N THR A 46 7.35 -5.59 4.64
CA THR A 46 7.80 -6.48 5.71
C THR A 46 7.55 -7.94 5.32
N ASN A 47 7.76 -8.87 6.24
CA ASN A 47 7.25 -10.23 6.13
C ASN A 47 6.88 -10.72 7.53
N ALA A 48 6.42 -11.97 7.62
CA ALA A 48 5.96 -12.55 8.89
C ALA A 48 6.98 -12.52 10.04
N SER A 49 8.30 -12.46 9.75
CA SER A 49 9.35 -12.45 10.77
C SER A 49 9.92 -11.06 11.04
N THR A 50 9.84 -10.13 10.09
CA THR A 50 10.39 -8.77 10.23
C THR A 50 9.35 -7.73 10.58
N ASP A 51 8.07 -8.05 10.52
CA ASP A 51 6.99 -7.10 10.77
C ASP A 51 7.06 -6.47 12.17
N GLY A 52 7.14 -5.13 12.21
CA GLY A 52 7.30 -4.36 13.45
C GLY A 52 8.74 -4.27 13.97
N ASN A 53 9.72 -4.83 13.27
CA ASN A 53 11.12 -4.74 13.69
C ASN A 53 11.70 -3.35 13.40
N TRP A 54 12.24 -2.70 14.44
CA TRP A 54 12.88 -1.39 14.35
C TRP A 54 14.06 -1.32 13.36
N THR A 55 14.69 -2.45 13.06
CA THR A 55 15.80 -2.53 12.11
C THR A 55 15.37 -2.45 10.64
N ASN A 56 14.07 -2.47 10.34
CA ASN A 56 13.57 -2.29 8.97
C ASN A 56 13.88 -0.89 8.43
N HIS A 57 13.93 0.11 9.33
CA HIS A 57 14.23 1.51 9.01
C HIS A 57 13.43 2.08 7.82
N LEU A 58 12.18 1.65 7.67
CA LEU A 58 11.31 2.07 6.57
C LEU A 58 10.16 2.96 7.06
N ILE A 59 9.79 3.90 6.19
CA ILE A 59 8.56 4.67 6.26
C ILE A 59 7.86 4.49 4.92
N ALA A 60 6.58 4.17 4.92
CA ALA A 60 5.82 4.04 3.67
C ALA A 60 4.48 4.76 3.73
N ILE A 61 4.01 5.18 2.57
CA ILE A 61 2.62 5.54 2.32
C ILE A 61 2.02 4.44 1.45
N GLU A 62 1.07 3.68 1.99
CA GLU A 62 0.36 2.63 1.27
C GLU A 62 -0.96 3.13 0.66
N LEU A 63 -1.32 2.54 -0.47
CA LEU A 63 -2.62 2.54 -1.11
C LEU A 63 -3.11 1.09 -1.08
N ASP A 64 -3.81 0.73 -0.01
CA ASP A 64 -4.32 -0.61 0.21
C ASP A 64 -5.68 -0.77 -0.46
N THR A 65 -5.84 -1.88 -1.19
CA THR A 65 -7.01 -2.20 -1.99
C THR A 65 -7.66 -3.53 -1.60
N VAL A 66 -7.14 -4.19 -0.56
CA VAL A 66 -7.63 -5.45 -0.06
C VAL A 66 -7.58 -5.46 1.47
N LYS A 67 -8.73 -5.70 2.10
CA LYS A 67 -8.76 -5.85 3.55
C LYS A 67 -8.00 -7.08 4.04
N GLN A 68 -7.11 -6.89 5.02
CA GLN A 68 -6.67 -7.94 5.92
C GLN A 68 -7.20 -7.72 7.35
N LYS A 69 -6.88 -8.67 8.25
CA LYS A 69 -7.45 -8.70 9.61
C LYS A 69 -7.02 -7.49 10.45
N PHE A 70 -5.89 -6.88 10.14
CA PHE A 70 -5.32 -5.76 10.87
C PHE A 70 -5.81 -4.39 10.38
N ASP A 71 -6.54 -4.36 9.27
CA ASP A 71 -7.02 -3.13 8.63
C ASP A 71 -8.37 -2.65 9.17
N PRO A 72 -8.57 -1.33 9.19
CA PRO A 72 -9.81 -0.75 9.73
C PRO A 72 -11.02 -0.97 8.81
N ASP A 73 -10.84 -1.01 7.49
CA ASP A 73 -11.90 -1.16 6.49
C ASP A 73 -11.39 -1.88 5.23
N ASP A 74 -12.11 -1.78 4.11
CA ASP A 74 -11.77 -2.50 2.88
C ASP A 74 -10.61 -1.88 2.11
N ASN A 75 -10.67 -0.57 1.83
CA ASN A 75 -9.64 0.15 1.06
C ASN A 75 -9.26 1.45 1.77
N HIS A 76 -7.96 1.67 1.93
CA HIS A 76 -7.47 2.85 2.64
C HIS A 76 -6.12 3.35 2.12
N MET A 77 -5.81 4.60 2.48
CA MET A 77 -4.44 5.09 2.48
C MET A 77 -3.86 4.98 3.87
N GLY A 78 -2.61 4.56 3.99
CA GLY A 78 -1.97 4.31 5.27
C GLY A 78 -0.57 4.92 5.39
N LEU A 79 -0.15 5.24 6.62
CA LEU A 79 1.23 5.57 6.97
C LEU A 79 1.82 4.42 7.79
N ASN A 80 2.84 3.78 7.23
CA ASN A 80 3.52 2.64 7.82
C ASN A 80 4.89 3.06 8.36
N ILE A 81 5.26 2.56 9.54
CA ILE A 81 6.60 2.72 10.10
C ILE A 81 7.05 1.35 10.59
N ASN A 82 8.02 0.75 9.89
CA ASN A 82 8.60 -0.56 10.18
C ASN A 82 7.61 -1.75 10.27
N ASN A 83 6.34 -1.56 9.97
CA ASN A 83 5.25 -2.53 10.17
C ASN A 83 4.22 -2.37 9.03
N ILE A 84 3.61 -3.46 8.59
CA ILE A 84 2.48 -3.44 7.66
C ILE A 84 1.23 -2.77 8.24
N LYS A 85 1.01 -2.87 9.55
CA LYS A 85 -0.10 -2.18 10.20
C LYS A 85 0.16 -0.67 10.27
N SER A 86 -0.63 0.08 9.51
CA SER A 86 -0.60 1.54 9.49
C SER A 86 -0.83 2.20 10.86
N ILE A 87 -0.03 3.22 11.19
CA ILE A 87 -0.17 4.04 12.40
C ILE A 87 -1.19 5.17 12.24
N LYS A 88 -1.49 5.53 10.99
CA LYS A 88 -2.52 6.49 10.59
C LYS A 88 -3.15 5.98 9.30
N VAL A 89 -4.48 6.10 9.23
CA VAL A 89 -5.26 5.62 8.10
C VAL A 89 -6.24 6.70 7.66
N VAL A 90 -6.42 6.85 6.36
CA VAL A 90 -7.48 7.64 5.72
C VAL A 90 -8.29 6.72 4.83
N LEU A 91 -9.56 6.52 5.20
CA LEU A 91 -10.48 5.70 4.44
C LEU A 91 -10.78 6.37 3.09
N TRP A 92 -10.85 5.58 2.03
CA TRP A 92 -11.28 6.14 0.75
C TRP A 92 -12.76 6.48 0.83
N PRO A 93 -13.19 7.68 0.38
CA PRO A 93 -14.61 7.90 0.15
C PRO A 93 -15.10 6.81 -0.81
N ASN A 94 -16.23 6.16 -0.49
CA ASN A 94 -16.87 5.12 -1.31
C ASN A 94 -17.03 5.46 -2.81
N TYR A 95 -16.84 6.73 -3.19
CA TYR A 95 -16.90 7.25 -4.56
C TYR A 95 -15.62 7.05 -5.40
N LEU A 96 -14.47 6.72 -4.82
CA LEU A 96 -13.21 6.51 -5.56
C LEU A 96 -12.98 5.04 -5.96
N VAL A 97 -13.74 4.10 -5.39
CA VAL A 97 -13.43 2.66 -5.48
C VAL A 97 -14.02 2.00 -6.74
N TYR A 98 -15.07 2.55 -7.36
CA TYR A 98 -15.72 1.93 -8.54
C TYR A 98 -16.26 2.96 -9.53
N LYS A 99 -15.37 3.74 -10.16
CA LYS A 99 -15.66 4.10 -11.55
C LYS A 99 -14.81 3.19 -12.42
N PRO A 100 -15.41 2.21 -13.13
CA PRO A 100 -14.74 1.69 -14.31
C PRO A 100 -14.42 2.91 -15.16
N LEU A 101 -13.13 3.26 -15.25
CA LEU A 101 -12.70 4.21 -16.24
C LEU A 101 -13.13 3.60 -17.57
N ARG A 102 -14.07 4.27 -18.24
CA ARG A 102 -14.27 4.01 -19.66
C ARG A 102 -12.89 4.11 -20.30
N PRO A 103 -12.46 3.13 -21.12
CA PRO A 103 -11.19 3.26 -21.81
C PRO A 103 -11.17 4.62 -22.51
N PHE A 104 -10.09 5.38 -22.34
CA PHE A 104 -9.87 6.57 -23.16
C PHE A 104 -9.74 6.09 -24.61
N GLY A 105 -10.79 6.29 -25.39
CA GLY A 105 -10.86 5.89 -26.80
C GLY A 105 -11.74 4.66 -27.06
N SER A 106 -13.06 4.86 -27.05
CA SER A 106 -14.03 4.12 -27.87
C SER A 106 -15.21 5.02 -28.20
#